data_AF-A0A955FEF2-F1
#
_entry.id   AF-A0A955FEF2-F1
#
_cell.length_a   1.000
_cell.length_b   1.000
_cell.length_c   1.000
_cell.angle_alpha   90.00
_cell.angle_beta   90.00
_cell.angle_gamma   90.00
#
_symmetry.space_group_name_H-M   'P 1'
#
loop_
_entity.id
_entity.type
_entity.pdbx_description
1 polymer ?
#
loop_
_entity_poly.entity_id
_entity_poly.type
_entity_poly.pdbx_seq_one_letter_code
_entity_poly.pdbx_strand_id
1 'polypeptide(L)' 'MSNGVIAFMFAVGVTVWVYAKFQKRTGSNTQKAVGGAVVVGVISFIVFLTLMWSIS' A
#
# COMPACT_ATOMS: atom_id res chain seq x y z
N MET A 1 -13.61 -12.41 -9.26
CA MET A 1 -13.31 -11.04 -8.78
C MET A 1 -12.45 -10.36 -9.85
N SER A 2 -12.65 -9.07 -10.12
CA SER A 2 -11.80 -8.34 -11.08
C SER A 2 -10.37 -8.22 -10.54
N ASN A 3 -9.36 -8.42 -11.40
CA ASN A 3 -7.94 -8.29 -11.07
C ASN A 3 -7.63 -6.94 -10.40
N GLY A 4 -8.35 -5.88 -10.78
CA GLY A 4 -8.23 -4.56 -10.16
C GLY A 4 -8.69 -4.51 -8.70
N VAL A 5 -9.76 -5.24 -8.35
CA VAL A 5 -10.27 -5.30 -6.96
C VAL A 5 -9.30 -6.05 -6.06
N ILE A 6 -8.69 -7.12 -6.56
CA ILE A 6 -7.70 -7.91 -5.81
C ILE A 6 -6.44 -7.08 -5.56
N ALA A 7 -5.92 -6.42 -6.60
CA ALA A 7 -4.77 -5.52 -6.46
C ALA A 7 -5.06 -4.35 -5.50
N PHE A 8 -6.27 -3.80 -5.51
CA PHE A 8 -6.68 -2.72 -4.61
C PHE A 8 -6.72 -3.18 -3.15
N MET A 9 -7.34 -4.33 -2.86
CA MET A 9 -7.38 -4.89 -1.50
C MET A 9 -5.97 -5.19 -0.97
N PHE A 10 -5.09 -5.71 -1.82
CA PHE A 10 -3.69 -5.93 -1.47
C PHE A 10 -2.99 -4.61 -1.11
N ALA A 11 -3.13 -3.59 -1.95
CA ALA A 11 -2.54 -2.28 -1.71
C ALA A 11 -3.04 -1.63 -0.40
N VAL A 12 -4.32 -1.77 -0.08
CA VAL A 12 -4.88 -1.27 1.19
C VAL A 12 -4.24 -1.98 2.38
N GLY A 13 -4.09 -3.31 2.34
CA GLY A 13 -3.41 -4.08 3.38
C GLY A 13 -1.95 -3.63 3.59
N VAL A 14 -1.21 -3.43 2.49
CA VAL A 14 0.18 -2.94 2.54
C VAL A 14 0.23 -1.53 3.12
N THR A 15 -0.67 -0.64 2.70
CA THR A 15 -0.75 0.74 3.20
C THR A 15 -0.93 0.78 4.71
N VAL A 16 -1.86 -0.02 5.24
CA VAL A 16 -2.12 -0.10 6.69
C VAL A 16 -0.91 -0.66 7.45
N TRP A 17 -0.25 -1.70 6.91
CA TRP A 17 0.95 -2.26 7.53
C TRP A 17 2.11 -1.25 7.57
N VAL A 18 2.35 -0.54 6.47
CA VAL A 18 3.39 0.50 6.37
C VAL A 18 3.07 1.66 7.30
N TYR A 19 1.81 2.07 7.37
CA TYR A 19 1.36 3.10 8.32
C TYR A 19 1.65 2.71 9.77
N ALA A 20 1.27 1.49 10.17
CA ALA A 20 1.55 0.98 11.52
C ALA A 20 3.07 0.91 11.80
N LYS A 21 3.86 0.54 10.80
CA LYS A 21 5.33 0.49 10.90
C LYS A 21 5.94 1.87 11.03
N PHE A 22 5.48 2.86 10.26
CA PHE A 22 5.96 4.22 10.38
C PHE A 22 5.51 4.89 11.68
N GLN A 23 4.29 4.65 12.14
CA GLN A 23 3.82 5.09 13.45
C GLN A 23 4.75 4.61 14.59
N LYS A 24 5.13 3.33 14.58
CA LYS A 24 6.09 2.76 15.54
C LYS A 24 7.49 3.38 15.46
N ARG A 25 7.93 3.79 14.27
CA ARG A 25 9.30 4.32 14.06
C ARG A 25 9.43 5.83 14.23
N THR A 26 8.37 6.59 13.98
CA THR A 26 8.41 8.06 13.99
C THR A 26 7.92 8.67 15.30
N GLY A 27 7.57 7.85 16.30
CA GLY A 27 7.18 8.33 17.62
C GLY A 27 5.91 9.19 17.59
N SER A 28 4.89 8.74 16.83
CA SER A 28 3.61 9.46 16.67
C SER A 28 3.62 10.68 15.73
N ASN A 29 4.66 10.84 14.89
CA ASN A 29 4.63 11.83 13.81
C ASN A 29 3.71 11.36 12.66
N THR A 30 2.42 11.58 12.85
CA THR A 30 1.35 11.11 11.96
C THR A 30 1.50 11.66 10.54
N GLN A 31 1.93 12.91 10.37
CA GLN A 31 2.05 13.52 9.04
C GLN A 31 3.11 12.81 8.17
N LYS A 32 4.26 12.47 8.76
CA LYS A 32 5.32 11.70 8.06
C LYS A 32 4.91 10.25 7.83
N ALA A 33 4.22 9.63 8.79
CA ALA A 33 3.76 8.26 8.68
C ALA A 33 2.68 8.08 7.60
N VAL A 34 1.73 9.00 7.50
CA VAL A 34 0.71 9.02 6.44
C VAL A 34 1.36 9.26 5.08
N GLY A 35 2.25 10.25 4.96
CA GLY A 35 2.94 10.54 3.70
C GLY A 35 3.71 9.31 3.17
N GLY A 36 4.45 8.63 4.04
CA GLY A 36 5.17 7.40 3.67
C GLY A 36 4.23 6.24 3.33
N ALA A 37 3.14 6.06 4.08
CA ALA A 37 2.18 4.98 3.83
C ALA A 37 1.44 5.16 2.50
N VAL A 38 1.04 6.38 2.16
CA VAL A 38 0.35 6.68 0.89
C VAL A 38 1.25 6.39 -0.31
N VAL A 39 2.51 6.83 -0.28
CA VAL A 39 3.47 6.59 -1.37
C VAL A 39 3.69 5.08 -1.56
N VAL A 40 3.92 4.34 -0.49
CA VAL A 40 4.15 2.88 -0.58
C VAL A 40 2.88 2.15 -1.01
N GLY A 41 1.71 2.59 -0.56
CA GLY A 41 0.41 2.05 -0.97
C GLY A 41 0.17 2.17 -2.47
N VAL A 42 0.40 3.36 -3.04
CA VAL A 42 0.25 3.61 -4.49
C VAL A 42 1.24 2.78 -5.31
N ILE A 43 2.50 2.72 -4.88
CA ILE A 43 3.52 1.90 -5.57
C ILE A 43 3.12 0.42 -5.54
N SER A 44 2.68 -0.07 -4.38
CA SER A 44 2.27 -1.46 -4.22
C SER A 44 1.05 -1.80 -5.08
N PHE A 45 0.09 -0.88 -5.20
CA PHE A 45 -1.06 -1.03 -6.08
C PHE A 45 -0.65 -1.18 -7.55
N ILE A 46 0.20 -0.26 -8.05
CA ILE A 46 0.63 -0.26 -9.46
C ILE A 46 1.40 -1.55 -9.78
N VAL A 47 2.32 -1.96 -8.90
CA VAL A 47 3.11 -3.19 -9.07
C VAL A 47 2.21 -4.43 -9.10
N PHE A 48 1.27 -4.55 -8.15
CA PHE A 48 0.40 -5.72 -8.09
C PHE A 48 -0.62 -5.76 -9.23
N LEU A 49 -1.12 -4.60 -9.66
CA LEU A 49 -2.02 -4.49 -10.80
C LEU A 49 -1.30 -4.87 -12.10
N THR A 50 -0.06 -4.43 -12.28
CA THR A 50 0.77 -4.80 -13.44
C THR A 50 1.10 -6.30 -13.44
N LEU A 51 1.43 -6.87 -12.28
CA LEU A 51 1.65 -8.31 -12.12
C LEU A 51 0.41 -9.11 -12.48
N MET A 52 -0.74 -8.76 -11.91
CA MET A 52 -2.01 -9.43 -12.20
C MET A 52 -2.40 -9.35 -13.67
N TRP A 53 -2.15 -8.21 -14.33
CA TRP A 53 -2.37 -8.04 -15.77
C TRP A 53 -1.43 -8.87 -16.62
N SER A 54 -0.16 -8.99 -16.23
CA SER A 54 0.83 -9.79 -16.96
C SER A 54 0.62 -11.30 -16.84
N ILE A 55 -0.06 -11.75 -15.78
CA ILE A 55 -0.31 -13.17 -15.50
C ILE A 55 -1.62 -13.66 -16.14
N SER A 56 -2.54 -12.74 -16.48
CA SER A 56 -3.83 -13.02 -17.13
C SER A 56 -3.75 -12.97 -18.66
#